data_AF-A0A519GGW7-F1
#
_entry.id   AF-A0A519GGW7-F1
#
_cell.length_a   1.000
_cell.length_b   1.000
_cell.length_c   1.000
_cell.angle_alpha   90.00
_cell.angle_beta   90.00
_cell.angle_gamma   90.00
#
_symmetry.space_group_name_H-M   'P 1'
#
loop_
_entity.id
_entity.type
_entity.pdbx_description
1 polymer ?
#
loop_
_entity_poly.entity_id
_entity_poly.type
_entity_poly.pdbx_seq_one_letter_code
_entity_poly.pdbx_strand_id
1 'polypeptide(L)' 'SLLVRFELEPSGAGTLLRMVESGFDGRGLDDAQVVAEYEDHESGWDHFLGRLPAYAASVGALS' A
#
# COMPACT_ATOMS: atom_id res chain seq x y z
N SER A 1 -13.40 -9.51 -2.56
CA SER A 1 -12.47 -8.56 -3.19
C SER A 1 -12.01 -7.59 -2.14
N LEU A 2 -10.74 -7.18 -2.18
CA LEU A 2 -10.24 -6.11 -1.32
C LEU A 2 -10.43 -4.75 -2.00
N LEU A 3 -10.50 -3.69 -1.20
CA LEU A 3 -10.50 -2.30 -1.67
C LEU A 3 -9.19 -1.63 -1.23
N VAL A 4 -8.41 -1.20 -2.21
CA VAL A 4 -7.19 -0.41 -2.00
C VAL A 4 -7.46 1.04 -2.40
N ARG A 5 -7.10 1.98 -1.52
CA ARG A 5 -7.13 3.42 -1.79
C ARG A 5 -5.75 4.03 -1.59
N PHE A 6 -5.35 4.85 -2.54
CA PHE A 6 -4.19 5.73 -2.44
C PHE A 6 -4.66 7.16 -2.32
N GLU A 7 -4.17 7.84 -1.30
CA GLU A 7 -4.40 9.25 -1.09
C GLU A 7 -3.06 9.97 -1.14
N LEU A 8 -2.99 10.99 -1.98
CA LEU A 8 -1.76 11.73 -2.24
C LEU A 8 -1.99 13.19 -1.88
N GLU A 9 -1.09 13.74 -1.07
CA GLU A 9 -1.12 15.15 -0.68
C GLU A 9 0.26 15.77 -0.90
N PRO A 10 0.34 17.03 -1.39
CA PRO A 10 1.60 17.76 -1.39
C PRO A 10 2.16 17.86 0.03
N SER A 11 3.46 17.60 0.20
CA SER A 11 4.15 17.74 1.48
C SER A 11 5.57 18.26 1.27
N GLY A 12 5.78 19.55 1.57
CA GLY A 12 7.03 20.25 1.28
C GLY A 12 7.37 20.19 -0.22
N ALA A 13 8.56 19.69 -0.54
CA ALA A 13 9.02 19.50 -1.92
C ALA A 13 8.59 18.14 -2.54
N GLY A 14 7.81 17.34 -1.81
CA GLY A 14 7.41 16.00 -2.23
C GLY A 14 5.92 15.74 -2.10
N THR A 15 5.58 14.46 -2.02
CA THR A 15 4.22 13.96 -1.89
C THR A 15 4.16 13.03 -0.69
N LEU A 16 3.18 13.24 0.20
CA LEU A 16 2.80 12.26 1.21
C LEU A 16 1.81 11.28 0.57
N LEU A 17 2.12 9.99 0.63
CA LEU A 17 1.24 8.91 0.20
C LEU A 17 0.69 8.21 1.44
N ARG A 18 -0.64 8.13 1.52
CA ARG A 18 -1.33 7.23 2.45
C ARG A 18 -2.02 6.14 1.65
N MET A 19 -1.76 4.89 2.03
CA MET A 19 -2.42 3.72 1.47
C MET A 19 -3.36 3.14 2.53
N VAL A 20 -4.56 2.72 2.11
CA VAL A 20 -5.46 1.90 2.92
C VAL A 20 -5.97 0.71 2.11
N GLU A 21 -5.81 -0.50 2.65
CA GLU A 21 -6.45 -1.72 2.15
C GLU A 21 -7.50 -2.21 3.15
N SER A 22 -8.66 -2.65 2.66
CA SER A 22 -9.81 -3.03 3.48
C SER A 22 -10.63 -4.16 2.86
N GLY A 23 -11.46 -4.82 3.68
CA GLY A 23 -12.32 -5.93 3.27
C GLY A 23 -11.72 -7.33 3.49
N PHE A 24 -10.83 -7.47 4.49
CA PHE A 24 -10.28 -8.77 4.90
C PHE A 24 -11.33 -9.65 5.59
N ASP A 25 -12.31 -9.04 6.25
CA ASP A 25 -13.44 -9.71 6.91
C ASP A 25 -14.54 -10.15 5.93
N GLY A 26 -15.44 -11.03 6.39
CA GLY A 26 -16.62 -11.43 5.62
C GLY A 26 -16.34 -12.31 4.39
N ARG A 27 -15.13 -12.88 4.29
CA ARG A 27 -14.69 -13.71 3.15
C ARG A 27 -14.88 -15.22 3.35
N GLY A 28 -15.52 -15.63 4.45
CA GLY A 28 -15.70 -17.05 4.79
C GLY A 28 -14.41 -17.74 5.27
N LEU A 29 -13.38 -16.96 5.59
CA LEU A 29 -12.15 -17.41 6.24
C LEU A 29 -12.35 -17.48 7.75
N ASP A 30 -11.60 -18.35 8.41
CA ASP A 30 -11.47 -18.30 9.87
C ASP A 30 -10.58 -17.13 10.32
N ASP A 31 -10.63 -16.77 11.60
CA ASP A 31 -9.92 -15.61 12.15
C ASP A 31 -8.39 -15.72 11.96
N ALA A 32 -7.82 -16.92 12.06
CA ALA A 32 -6.38 -17.12 11.91
C ALA A 32 -5.95 -16.93 10.44
N GLN A 33 -6.77 -17.38 9.50
CA GLN A 33 -6.58 -17.15 8.07
C GLN A 33 -6.70 -15.66 7.71
N VAL A 34 -7.65 -14.94 8.31
CA VAL A 34 -7.78 -13.48 8.12
C VAL A 34 -6.52 -12.75 8.58
N VAL A 35 -5.98 -13.11 9.74
CA VAL A 35 -4.73 -12.52 10.26
C VAL A 35 -3.55 -12.85 9.34
N ALA A 36 -3.42 -14.11 8.91
CA ALA A 36 -2.33 -14.51 8.02
C ALA A 36 -2.38 -13.80 6.66
N GLU A 37 -3.58 -13.63 6.06
CA GLU A 37 -3.71 -12.85 4.82
C GLU A 37 -3.39 -11.35 5.04
N TYR A 38 -3.80 -10.78 6.18
CA TYR A 38 -3.46 -9.40 6.51
C TYR A 38 -1.96 -9.19 6.64
N GLU A 39 -1.25 -10.05 7.37
CA GLU A 39 0.20 -9.97 7.58
C GLU A 39 0.98 -10.14 6.27
N ASP A 40 0.55 -11.06 5.40
CA ASP A 40 1.16 -11.25 4.07
C ASP A 40 1.00 -9.98 3.20
N HIS A 41 -0.19 -9.40 3.20
CA HIS A 41 -0.47 -8.16 2.47
C HIS A 41 0.30 -6.97 3.04
N GLU A 42 0.34 -6.81 4.36
CA GLU A 42 1.14 -5.78 5.03
C GLU A 42 2.61 -5.89 4.61
N SER A 43 3.19 -7.09 4.65
CA SER A 43 4.57 -7.34 4.21
C SER A 43 4.80 -6.99 2.75
N GLY A 44 3.86 -7.35 1.87
CA GLY A 44 3.88 -6.98 0.46
C GLY A 44 3.89 -5.46 0.26
N TRP A 45 3.02 -4.75 0.98
CA TRP A 45 2.93 -3.29 0.86
C TRP A 45 4.15 -2.58 1.42
N ASP A 46 4.71 -3.03 2.54
CA ASP A 46 5.98 -2.51 3.06
C ASP A 46 7.09 -2.64 2.02
N HIS A 47 7.16 -3.78 1.34
CA HIS A 47 8.14 -4.02 0.29
C HIS A 47 7.99 -3.08 -0.91
N PHE A 48 6.78 -2.86 -1.40
CA PHE A 48 6.53 -2.08 -2.62
C PHE A 48 6.47 -0.57 -2.37
N LEU A 49 5.81 -0.12 -1.30
CA LEU A 49 5.67 1.30 -0.99
C LEU A 49 7.01 1.94 -0.67
N GLY A 50 7.90 1.24 0.04
CA GLY A 50 9.26 1.72 0.33
C GLY A 50 10.12 1.97 -0.92
N ARG A 51 9.76 1.39 -2.07
CA ARG A 51 10.49 1.55 -3.34
C ARG A 51 9.99 2.71 -4.19
N LEU A 52 8.78 3.21 -3.91
CA LEU A 52 8.17 4.28 -4.68
C LEU A 52 9.02 5.56 -4.76
N PRO A 53 9.73 6.02 -3.71
CA PRO A 53 10.55 7.22 -3.83
C PRO A 53 11.67 7.10 -4.88
N ALA A 54 12.39 5.98 -4.89
CA ALA A 54 13.46 5.73 -5.86
C ALA A 54 12.89 5.58 -7.28
N TYR A 55 11.77 4.88 -7.42
CA TYR A 55 11.11 4.73 -8.72
C TYR A 55 10.57 6.06 -9.24
N ALA A 56 9.91 6.86 -8.40
CA ALA A 56 9.40 8.19 -8.73
C ALA A 56 10.52 9.12 -9.20
N ALA A 57 11.69 9.09 -8.55
CA ALA A 57 12.85 9.85 -9.00
C ALA A 57 13.35 9.39 -10.37
N SER A 58 13.34 8.08 -10.65
CA SER A 58 13.78 7.53 -11.94
C SER A 58 12.90 7.96 -13.12
N VAL A 59 11.58 8.09 -12.90
CA VAL A 59 10.64 8.53 -13.94
C VAL A 59 10.52 10.05 -14.02
N GLY A 60 10.69 10.77 -12.92
CA GLY A 60 10.69 12.23 -12.88
C GLY A 60 11.95 12.87 -13.48
N ALA A 61 13.07 12.14 -13.52
CA ALA A 61 14.31 12.59 -14.16
C ALA A 61 14.24 12.71 -15.71
N LEU A 62 13.11 12.31 -16.32
CA LEU A 62 12.84 12.49 -17.76
C LEU A 62 12.10 13.81 -18.08
N SER A 63 11.98 14.74 -17.12
CA SER A 63 11.29 16.04 -17.29
C SER A 63 12.24 17.17 -17.65
#